data_AF-A0A2M9EDK3-F1
#
_entry.id   AF-A0A2M9EDK3-F1
#
_cell.length_a   1.000
_cell.length_b   1.000
_cell.length_c   1.000
_cell.angle_alpha   90.00
_cell.angle_beta   90.00
_cell.angle_gamma   90.00
#
_symmetry.space_group_name_H-M   'P 1'
#
loop_
_entity.id
_entity.type
_entity.pdbx_description
1 polymer ?
#
loop_
_entity_poly.entity_id
_entity_poly.type
_entity_poly.pdbx_seq_one_letter_code
_entity_poly.pdbx_strand_id
1 'polypeptide(L)'
;MKKTWVMAAMILALAACGDDRSLSQKAGSVISGSASDFVAGLGEGVDKKMTLDLVLDPAFQAKGLTVTLGKSRGVGSKDASVYIVSEKPFKGSIMARALDESGTEIGRARVEVEFAEDDAKYVNFTFNEEMDSQLVRSYALSLR
;
A
#
# COMPACT_ATOMS: atom_id res chain seq x y z
N MET A 1 -42.44 39.55 -23.28
CA MET A 1 -43.67 39.77 -22.48
C MET A 1 -44.59 38.58 -22.81
N LYS A 2 -45.06 37.69 -21.93
CA LYS A 2 -45.72 37.86 -20.63
C LYS A 2 -45.59 36.53 -19.85
N LYS A 3 -45.63 36.63 -18.52
CA LYS A 3 -45.30 35.64 -17.48
C LYS A 3 -46.57 34.90 -17.04
N THR A 4 -46.56 33.57 -16.97
CA THR A 4 -47.54 32.81 -16.17
C THR A 4 -46.88 31.59 -15.53
N TRP A 5 -46.58 31.75 -14.24
CA TRP A 5 -46.47 30.67 -13.26
C TRP A 5 -47.86 30.20 -12.89
N VAL A 6 -48.12 28.89 -12.87
CA VAL A 6 -49.10 28.29 -11.96
C VAL A 6 -48.55 26.94 -11.48
N MET A 7 -48.31 26.90 -10.18
CA MET A 7 -48.07 25.71 -9.37
C MET A 7 -49.30 24.78 -9.36
N ALA A 8 -49.02 23.52 -8.99
CA ALA A 8 -49.85 22.64 -8.17
C ALA A 8 -50.45 21.41 -8.87
N ALA A 9 -49.87 20.26 -8.53
CA ALA A 9 -50.58 19.06 -8.10
C ALA A 9 -49.60 18.34 -7.15
N MET A 10 -49.75 18.35 -5.82
CA MET A 10 -50.68 17.53 -5.03
C MET A 10 -50.85 16.14 -5.66
N ILE A 11 -50.61 14.99 -5.05
CA ILE A 11 -50.54 14.49 -3.67
C ILE A 11 -50.09 13.01 -3.87
N LEU A 12 -49.39 12.40 -2.91
CA LEU A 12 -49.84 11.20 -2.18
C LEU A 12 -48.65 10.52 -1.50
N ALA A 13 -48.70 10.53 -0.17
CA ALA A 13 -47.82 9.82 0.73
C ALA A 13 -47.96 8.30 0.58
N LEU A 14 -46.86 7.58 0.76
CA LEU A 14 -46.85 6.29 1.43
C LEU A 14 -45.56 6.22 2.27
N ALA A 15 -45.73 6.46 3.57
CA ALA A 15 -44.83 5.93 4.57
C ALA A 15 -44.94 4.40 4.51
N ALA A 16 -43.83 3.73 4.19
CA ALA A 16 -43.66 2.30 4.40
C ALA A 16 -42.47 2.12 5.34
N CYS A 17 -42.77 1.82 6.60
CA CYS A 17 -41.84 1.14 7.50
C CYS A 17 -41.64 -0.29 7.00
N GLY A 18 -40.40 -0.78 7.00
CA GLY A 18 -40.09 -2.20 6.79
C GLY A 18 -38.65 -2.44 6.31
N ASP A 19 -37.75 -2.56 7.28
CA ASP A 19 -36.45 -3.26 7.28
C ASP A 19 -35.40 -3.00 6.18
N ASP A 20 -34.29 -2.44 6.67
CA ASP A 20 -32.89 -2.55 6.24
C ASP A 20 -32.62 -3.34 4.96
N ARG A 21 -32.36 -2.59 3.87
CA ARG A 21 -31.56 -3.07 2.75
C ARG A 21 -30.47 -2.07 2.43
N SER A 22 -29.30 -2.29 3.05
CA SER A 22 -28.03 -1.67 2.68
C SER A 22 -27.61 -2.16 1.28
N LEU A 23 -28.17 -1.57 0.23
CA LEU A 23 -27.74 -1.78 -1.14
C LEU A 23 -27.67 -0.45 -1.91
N SER A 24 -27.26 0.62 -1.22
CA SER A 24 -27.13 1.97 -1.78
C SER A 24 -25.82 2.66 -1.35
N GLN A 25 -24.71 1.91 -1.31
CA GLN A 25 -23.35 2.48 -1.20
C GLN A 25 -22.40 2.03 -2.32
N LYS A 26 -22.87 1.23 -3.28
CA LYS A 26 -22.11 0.91 -4.51
C LYS A 26 -22.57 1.73 -5.70
N ALA A 27 -22.42 3.06 -5.62
CA ALA A 27 -22.29 3.94 -6.78
C ALA A 27 -22.02 5.39 -6.33
N GLY A 28 -20.81 5.88 -6.59
CA GLY A 28 -20.58 7.31 -6.81
C GLY A 28 -19.96 8.13 -5.68
N SER A 29 -18.62 8.18 -5.66
CA SER A 29 -17.89 9.45 -5.49
C SER A 29 -16.44 9.28 -5.92
N VAL A 30 -16.22 9.43 -7.22
CA VAL A 30 -14.91 9.68 -7.81
C VAL A 30 -14.53 11.15 -7.59
N ILE A 31 -13.28 11.36 -7.16
CA ILE A 31 -12.42 12.54 -7.37
C ILE A 31 -12.65 13.76 -6.46
N SER A 32 -11.85 13.86 -5.38
CA SER A 32 -11.32 15.15 -4.91
C SER A 32 -10.03 14.95 -4.08
N GLY A 33 -8.89 15.22 -4.73
CA GLY A 33 -7.60 15.65 -4.17
C GLY A 33 -7.13 15.12 -2.81
N SER A 34 -6.20 14.16 -2.85
CA SER A 34 -4.93 14.18 -2.10
C SER A 34 -4.06 13.02 -2.62
N ALA A 35 -2.85 13.30 -3.08
CA ALA A 35 -1.91 12.33 -3.65
C ALA A 35 -1.29 11.37 -2.61
N SER A 36 -2.00 11.11 -1.51
CA SER A 36 -1.52 10.33 -0.37
C SER A 36 -2.17 8.94 -0.28
N ASP A 37 -3.18 8.63 -1.10
CA ASP A 37 -3.92 7.36 -1.08
C ASP A 37 -3.55 6.45 -2.27
N PHE A 38 -2.26 6.33 -2.59
CA PHE A 38 -1.76 5.23 -3.43
C PHE A 38 -1.42 3.99 -2.57
N VAL A 39 -2.29 3.68 -1.61
CA VAL A 39 -2.25 2.47 -0.78
C VAL A 39 -3.63 1.82 -0.79
N ALA A 40 -4.05 1.32 -1.96
CA ALA A 40 -5.26 0.49 -2.08
C ALA A 40 -5.21 -0.36 -3.36
N GLY A 41 -4.12 -1.10 -3.53
CA GLY A 41 -3.98 -2.15 -4.54
C GLY A 41 -3.87 -3.56 -3.94
N LEU A 42 -4.25 -3.72 -2.68
CA LEU A 42 -4.20 -5.01 -1.97
C LEU A 42 -5.58 -5.66 -2.07
N GLY A 43 -5.73 -6.59 -3.02
CA GLY A 43 -6.95 -7.38 -3.15
C GLY A 43 -7.34 -8.07 -1.83
N GLU A 44 -8.64 -8.07 -1.53
CA GLU A 44 -9.30 -8.66 -0.35
C GLU A 44 -9.18 -10.21 -0.28
N GLY A 45 -7.98 -10.76 -0.47
CA GLY A 45 -7.74 -12.20 -0.46
C GLY A 45 -6.32 -12.64 -0.09
N VAL A 46 -5.42 -11.72 0.26
CA VAL A 46 -4.09 -12.07 0.78
C VAL A 46 -4.20 -12.17 2.30
N ASP A 47 -3.76 -13.30 2.88
CA ASP A 47 -3.62 -13.48 4.32
C ASP A 47 -2.86 -12.28 4.93
N LYS A 48 -3.61 -11.37 5.58
CA LYS A 48 -3.07 -10.12 6.18
C LYS A 48 -1.97 -10.37 7.21
N LYS A 49 -1.80 -11.61 7.67
CA LYS A 49 -0.80 -12.02 8.67
C LYS A 49 0.62 -12.15 8.11
N MET A 50 0.83 -12.09 6.80
CA MET A 50 2.15 -12.25 6.18
C MET A 50 2.64 -11.04 5.38
N THR A 51 1.80 -10.01 5.25
CA THR A 51 2.17 -8.76 4.56
C THR A 51 3.01 -7.89 5.49
N LEU A 52 4.16 -7.43 5.01
CA LEU A 52 5.01 -6.49 5.75
C LEU A 52 4.52 -5.06 5.54
N ASP A 53 4.54 -4.26 6.61
CA ASP A 53 4.38 -2.81 6.50
C ASP A 53 5.69 -2.19 5.98
N LEU A 54 5.61 -1.53 4.83
CA LEU A 54 6.76 -0.96 4.13
C LEU A 54 6.67 0.57 4.06
N VAL A 55 7.76 1.24 4.44
CA VAL A 55 7.93 2.68 4.27
C VAL A 55 8.93 2.92 3.15
N LEU A 56 8.51 3.58 2.07
CA LEU A 56 9.36 3.81 0.89
C LEU A 56 9.92 5.23 0.88
N ASP A 57 11.23 5.34 0.64
CA ASP A 57 11.88 6.61 0.33
C ASP A 57 11.36 7.15 -1.03
N PRO A 58 10.99 8.45 -1.14
CA PRO A 58 10.59 9.07 -2.40
C PRO A 58 11.58 8.85 -3.57
N ALA A 59 12.86 8.61 -3.28
CA ALA A 59 13.88 8.30 -4.27
C ALA A 59 13.56 7.03 -5.10
N PHE A 60 12.78 6.08 -4.57
CA PHE A 60 12.34 4.88 -5.31
C PHE A 60 11.59 5.25 -6.58
N GLN A 61 10.53 6.04 -6.43
CA GLN A 61 9.69 6.42 -7.56
C GLN A 61 10.42 7.36 -8.52
N ALA A 62 11.29 8.24 -8.01
CA ALA A 62 12.15 9.07 -8.85
C ALA A 62 13.08 8.25 -9.76
N LYS A 63 13.41 7.01 -9.37
CA LYS A 63 14.22 6.06 -10.15
C LYS A 63 13.39 5.05 -10.95
N GLY A 64 12.07 5.15 -10.93
CA GLY A 64 11.16 4.22 -11.62
C GLY A 64 11.02 2.87 -10.92
N LEU A 65 11.28 2.82 -9.61
CA LEU A 65 11.12 1.61 -8.80
C LEU A 65 9.82 1.68 -7.99
N THR A 66 8.99 0.66 -8.13
CA THR A 66 7.78 0.47 -7.33
C THR A 66 7.87 -0.83 -6.54
N VAL A 67 7.33 -0.84 -5.33
CA VAL A 67 7.24 -2.03 -4.47
C VAL A 67 5.79 -2.46 -4.37
N THR A 68 5.52 -3.75 -4.64
CA THR A 68 4.14 -4.26 -4.69
C THR A 68 3.81 -5.24 -3.57
N LEU A 69 4.83 -5.86 -2.95
CA LEU A 69 4.60 -6.87 -1.93
C LEU A 69 5.82 -7.04 -1.03
N GLY A 70 5.62 -7.02 0.28
CA GLY A 70 6.60 -7.47 1.27
C GLY A 70 6.09 -8.71 1.98
N LYS A 71 6.93 -9.75 2.10
CA LYS A 71 6.63 -10.98 2.83
C LYS A 71 7.75 -11.32 3.79
N SER A 72 7.39 -11.76 5.00
CA SER A 72 8.34 -12.52 5.84
C SER A 72 8.55 -13.91 5.22
N ARG A 73 9.77 -14.45 5.30
CA ARG A 73 10.09 -15.77 4.74
C ARG A 73 9.61 -16.96 5.60
N GLY A 74 8.80 -16.73 6.63
CA GLY A 74 8.21 -17.78 7.45
C GLY A 74 8.00 -17.37 8.90
N VAL A 75 7.26 -18.18 9.67
CA VAL A 75 7.04 -17.96 11.10
C VAL A 75 8.40 -18.03 11.82
N GLY A 76 8.83 -16.94 12.46
CA GLY A 76 10.14 -16.83 13.12
C GLY A 76 11.31 -16.47 12.19
N SER A 77 11.07 -16.28 10.90
CA SER A 77 12.09 -15.76 9.98
C SER A 77 12.21 -14.25 10.12
N LYS A 78 13.42 -13.78 10.41
CA LYS A 78 13.79 -12.36 10.39
C LYS A 78 14.03 -11.80 8.98
N ASP A 79 14.09 -12.68 7.99
CA ASP A 79 14.34 -12.27 6.61
C ASP A 79 13.06 -11.75 5.95
N ALA A 80 13.23 -10.66 5.20
CA ALA A 80 12.19 -10.01 4.43
C ALA A 80 12.44 -10.20 2.93
N SER A 81 11.39 -10.58 2.20
CA SER A 81 11.41 -10.68 0.74
C SER A 81 10.46 -9.63 0.17
N VAL A 82 10.97 -8.73 -0.65
CA VAL A 82 10.21 -7.61 -1.23
C VAL A 82 10.18 -7.75 -2.74
N TYR A 83 8.99 -7.74 -3.34
CA TYR A 83 8.84 -7.73 -4.79
C TYR A 83 8.93 -6.30 -5.31
N ILE A 84 9.89 -6.07 -6.20
CA ILE A 84 10.20 -4.75 -6.76
C ILE A 84 10.04 -4.83 -8.27
N VAL A 85 9.36 -3.83 -8.82
CA VAL A 85 9.16 -3.61 -10.25
C VAL A 85 9.93 -2.36 -10.67
N SER A 86 10.61 -2.42 -11.80
CA SER A 86 11.47 -1.36 -12.33
C SER A 86 11.00 -0.97 -13.72
N GLU A 87 10.51 0.26 -13.89
CA GLU A 87 10.14 0.80 -15.21
C GLU A 87 11.36 1.25 -16.01
N LYS A 88 12.48 1.53 -15.33
CA LYS A 88 13.74 1.99 -15.93
C LYS A 88 14.88 1.09 -15.48
N PRO A 89 15.98 1.00 -16.24
CA PRO A 89 17.15 0.27 -15.76
C PRO A 89 17.69 0.94 -14.49
N PHE A 90 17.96 0.11 -13.48
CA PHE A 90 18.50 0.56 -12.20
C PHE A 90 19.62 -0.36 -11.75
N LYS A 91 20.77 0.23 -11.38
CA LYS A 91 21.87 -0.49 -10.75
C LYS A 91 22.33 0.28 -9.54
N GLY A 92 22.36 -0.39 -8.40
CA GLY A 92 22.71 0.25 -7.14
C GLY A 92 22.41 -0.66 -5.96
N SER A 93 22.33 -0.08 -4.78
CA SER A 93 22.01 -0.85 -3.58
C SER A 93 20.70 -0.39 -2.97
N ILE A 94 19.94 -1.36 -2.47
CA ILE A 94 18.73 -1.11 -1.68
C ILE A 94 19.05 -1.47 -0.25
N MET A 95 18.68 -0.58 0.67
CA MET A 95 18.82 -0.79 2.09
C MET A 95 17.44 -0.89 2.74
N ALA A 96 17.22 -1.99 3.46
CA ALA A 96 16.07 -2.18 4.33
C ALA A 96 16.49 -1.94 5.79
N ARG A 97 15.73 -1.11 6.50
CA ARG A 97 15.85 -0.90 7.95
C ARG A 97 14.63 -1.47 8.63
N ALA A 98 14.83 -2.38 9.57
CA ALA A 98 13.77 -2.90 10.43
C ALA A 98 13.53 -1.90 11.57
N LEU A 99 12.29 -1.46 11.71
CA LEU A 99 11.88 -0.47 12.71
C LEU A 99 10.97 -1.12 13.74
N ASP A 100 11.17 -0.78 15.01
CA ASP A 100 10.30 -1.20 16.11
C ASP A 100 9.03 -0.34 16.22
N GLU A 101 8.25 -0.56 17.27
CA GLU A 101 7.00 0.17 17.55
C GLU A 101 7.18 1.66 17.78
N SER A 102 8.36 2.09 18.25
CA SER A 102 8.72 3.49 18.40
C SER A 102 9.26 4.13 17.11
N GLY A 103 9.39 3.34 16.04
CA GLY A 103 10.07 3.75 14.81
C GLY A 103 11.60 3.75 14.91
N THR A 104 12.16 3.16 15.97
CA THR A 104 13.60 3.05 16.16
C THR A 104 14.17 1.93 15.31
N GLU A 105 15.31 2.18 14.66
CA GLU A 105 16.00 1.15 13.88
C GLU A 105 16.59 0.09 14.80
N ILE A 106 16.15 -1.16 14.63
CA ILE A 106 16.64 -2.33 15.38
C ILE A 106 17.38 -3.34 14.48
N GLY A 107 17.44 -3.07 13.17
CA GLY A 107 18.24 -3.85 12.26
C GLY A 107 18.30 -3.26 10.86
N ARG A 108 19.30 -3.71 10.09
CA ARG A 108 19.57 -3.23 8.74
C ARG A 108 20.12 -4.34 7.86
N ALA A 109 19.67 -4.36 6.62
CA ALA A 109 20.19 -5.21 5.57
C ALA A 109 20.39 -4.38 4.28
N ARG A 110 21.43 -4.72 3.51
CA ARG A 110 21.71 -4.09 2.21
C ARG A 110 21.87 -5.16 1.16
N VAL A 111 21.30 -4.92 -0.01
CA VAL A 111 21.38 -5.81 -1.17
C VAL A 111 21.74 -4.99 -2.40
N GLU A 112 22.76 -5.43 -3.14
CA GLU A 112 23.05 -4.91 -4.47
C GLU A 112 22.08 -5.51 -5.48
N VAL A 113 21.54 -4.66 -6.34
CA VAL A 113 20.54 -5.05 -7.33
C VAL A 113 20.85 -4.41 -8.68
N GLU A 114 20.48 -5.14 -9.72
CA GLU A 114 20.53 -4.68 -11.09
C GLU A 114 19.21 -5.08 -11.75
N PHE A 115 18.43 -4.09 -12.18
CA PHE A 115 17.18 -4.23 -12.90
C PHE A 115 17.39 -3.75 -14.33
N ALA A 116 16.88 -4.52 -15.29
CA ALA A 116 16.70 -4.05 -16.64
C ALA A 116 15.47 -3.11 -16.72
N GLU A 117 15.27 -2.51 -17.88
CA GLU A 117 14.00 -1.85 -18.20
C GLU A 117 12.85 -2.86 -18.16
N ASP A 118 11.72 -2.47 -17.55
CA ASP A 118 10.53 -3.32 -17.37
C ASP A 118 10.82 -4.67 -16.66
N ASP A 119 11.77 -4.67 -15.71
CA ASP A 119 12.14 -5.87 -14.93
C ASP A 119 11.42 -5.92 -13.58
N ALA A 120 11.22 -7.14 -13.06
CA ALA A 120 10.63 -7.33 -11.75
C ALA A 120 11.16 -8.61 -11.08
N LYS A 121 11.50 -8.50 -9.79
CA LYS A 121 11.99 -9.64 -9.00
C LYS A 121 11.81 -9.44 -7.51
N TYR A 122 11.89 -10.55 -6.78
CA TYR A 122 12.05 -10.53 -5.33
C TYR A 122 13.48 -10.14 -4.96
N VAL A 123 13.60 -9.15 -4.07
CA VAL A 123 14.83 -8.78 -3.38
C VAL A 123 14.74 -9.30 -1.96
N ASN A 124 15.73 -10.12 -1.58
CA ASN A 124 15.77 -10.82 -0.31
C ASN A 124 16.75 -10.11 0.63
N PHE A 125 16.22 -9.58 1.73
CA PHE A 125 17.00 -8.95 2.79
C PHE A 125 17.24 -9.95 3.92
N THR A 126 18.51 -10.22 4.18
CA THR A 126 18.96 -11.02 5.32
C THR A 126 19.51 -10.10 6.39
N PHE A 127 18.90 -10.16 7.57
CA PHE A 127 19.26 -9.31 8.71
C PHE A 127 20.22 -10.04 9.64
N ASN A 128 20.93 -9.27 10.47
CA ASN A 128 21.85 -9.82 11.46
C ASN A 128 21.14 -10.81 12.40
N GLU A 129 21.86 -11.85 12.83
CA GLU A 129 21.32 -12.90 13.69
C GLU A 129 20.77 -12.39 15.03
N GLU A 130 21.37 -11.34 15.57
CA GLU A 130 20.98 -10.72 16.85
C GLU A 130 19.72 -9.84 16.75
N MET A 131 19.25 -9.53 15.54
CA MET A 131 18.01 -8.77 15.37
C MET A 131 16.80 -9.62 15.80
N ASP A 132 16.05 -9.12 16.77
CA ASP A 132 14.79 -9.72 17.18
C ASP A 132 13.66 -9.34 16.21
N SER A 133 13.29 -10.28 15.34
CA SER A 133 12.19 -10.10 14.38
C SER A 133 10.83 -9.84 15.01
N GLN A 134 10.61 -10.24 16.27
CA GLN A 134 9.32 -10.06 16.95
C GLN A 134 9.05 -8.61 17.33
N LEU A 135 10.11 -7.81 17.47
CA LEU A 135 10.03 -6.39 17.77
C LEU A 135 9.78 -5.55 16.50
N VAL A 136 9.97 -6.13 15.31
CA VAL A 136 9.82 -5.41 14.06
C VAL A 136 8.35 -5.12 13.78
N ARG A 137 8.04 -3.85 13.54
CA ARG A 137 6.71 -3.38 13.12
C ARG A 137 6.66 -2.97 11.66
N SER A 138 7.73 -2.40 11.14
CA SER A 138 7.80 -2.00 9.73
C SER A 138 9.21 -2.09 9.18
N TYR A 139 9.33 -2.06 7.85
CA TYR A 139 10.61 -1.96 7.16
C TYR A 139 10.67 -0.69 6.31
N ALA A 140 11.66 0.17 6.57
CA ALA A 140 11.94 1.33 5.74
C ALA A 140 12.95 0.99 4.64
N LEU A 141 12.55 1.16 3.39
CA LEU A 141 13.38 0.93 2.21
C LEU A 141 13.94 2.25 1.68
N SER A 142 15.24 2.27 1.39
CA SER A 142 15.95 3.43 0.80
C SER A 142 16.95 2.98 -0.26
N LEU A 143 17.15 3.81 -1.27
CA LEU A 143 18.20 3.61 -2.27
C LEU A 143 19.54 4.16 -1.74
N ARG A 144 20.64 3.54 -2.15
CA ARG A 144 22.00 3.86 -1.72
C ARG A 144 22.97 3.85 -2.89
#